data_AF-A0A834AG42-F1
#
_entry.id   AF-A0A834AG42-F1
#
_cell.length_a   1.000
_cell.length_b   1.000
_cell.length_c   1.000
_cell.angle_alpha   90.00
_cell.angle_beta   90.00
_cell.angle_gamma   90.00
#
_symmetry.space_group_name_H-M   'P 1'
#
loop_
_entity.id
_entity.type
_entity.pdbx_description
1 polymer ?
#
loop_
_entity_poly.entity_id
_entity_poly.type
_entity_poly.pdbx_seq_one_letter_code
_entity_poly.pdbx_strand_id
1 'polypeptide(L)'
;MKLSKLEVPQSIRDVIEPIKDNDDAICNYGIDQAVSLCRKLLASGLVPGLHFYTLNRLKATTEVLKRLGMWTEEPRRPLPWALSAHPKRREEDVRPIFWASRPKSYIYRTRDWDEFPNGRWGNSSSPAFGELKDYYLFYLKSKAPREELLKMWGEQLSSEKSVFDVFVRYLSGEPNQNGHPVTCLPWNDEPLAAETSLMKEELLRVNRRGILTINSQPRVNGKPSSDPVVGWGPSGGYVFQKAYLEFFTSRETVEALLRVLKKYELRVNYHIVDVKGENITNAPELQPNAVTWGIFPGREIIQPTVVDPVSFMFWKDEAFALWVERWGKLYDEKSPSRRIIQHIHDNYFLVNLVDNEFPLDSCLWQVLEDTLELLNRPMSE
;
A
#
# COMPACT_ATOMS: atom_id res chain seq x y z
N MET A 1 -17.92 -14.39 36.86
CA MET A 1 -17.76 -13.69 38.15
C MET A 1 -17.56 -12.17 37.98
N LYS A 2 -16.39 -11.61 37.66
CA LYS A 2 -16.19 -10.13 37.71
C LYS A 2 -17.06 -9.33 36.71
N LEU A 3 -17.13 -9.76 35.45
CA LEU A 3 -17.92 -9.09 34.41
C LEU A 3 -19.42 -9.44 34.52
N SER A 4 -19.76 -10.73 34.54
CA SER A 4 -21.15 -11.20 34.54
C SER A 4 -21.86 -11.13 35.89
N LYS A 5 -21.13 -11.04 37.00
CA LYS A 5 -21.63 -11.24 38.39
C LYS A 5 -22.31 -12.59 38.64
N LEU A 6 -22.23 -13.53 37.68
CA LEU A 6 -22.74 -14.89 37.80
C LEU A 6 -21.66 -15.86 38.26
N GLU A 7 -22.11 -16.93 38.89
CA GLU A 7 -21.29 -18.07 39.29
C GLU A 7 -21.08 -19.02 38.11
N VAL A 8 -19.87 -19.58 38.02
CA VAL A 8 -19.56 -20.63 37.03
C VAL A 8 -20.16 -21.95 37.50
N PRO A 9 -20.96 -22.66 36.67
CA PRO A 9 -21.55 -23.95 37.01
C PRO A 9 -20.53 -24.99 37.47
N GLN A 10 -20.91 -25.81 38.46
CA GLN A 10 -20.00 -26.82 39.02
C GLN A 10 -19.48 -27.80 37.97
N SER A 11 -20.34 -28.22 37.04
CA SER A 11 -19.97 -29.10 35.92
C SER A 11 -18.82 -28.56 35.05
N ILE A 12 -18.69 -27.24 34.92
CA ILE A 12 -17.57 -26.62 34.19
C ILE A 12 -16.32 -26.60 35.08
N ARG A 13 -16.47 -26.33 36.38
CA ARG A 13 -15.34 -26.30 37.34
C ARG A 13 -14.69 -27.67 37.49
N ASP A 14 -15.50 -28.72 37.58
CA ASP A 14 -15.04 -30.10 37.75
C ASP A 14 -14.16 -30.57 36.57
N VAL A 15 -14.43 -30.05 35.36
CA VAL A 15 -13.63 -30.33 34.16
C VAL A 15 -12.37 -29.46 34.09
N ILE A 16 -12.45 -28.20 34.53
CA ILE A 16 -11.32 -27.25 34.47
C ILE A 16 -10.28 -27.52 35.56
N GLU A 17 -10.68 -27.87 36.78
CA GLU A 17 -9.77 -28.04 37.92
C GLU A 17 -8.63 -29.05 37.66
N PRO A 18 -8.88 -30.21 37.02
CA PRO A 18 -7.81 -31.16 36.65
C PRO A 18 -6.84 -30.65 35.57
N ILE A 19 -7.26 -29.69 34.74
CA ILE A 19 -6.48 -29.13 33.62
C ILE A 19 -6.06 -27.68 33.86
N LYS A 20 -6.17 -27.18 35.11
CA LYS A 20 -6.02 -25.76 35.44
C LYS A 20 -4.68 -25.15 35.07
N ASP A 21 -3.64 -25.96 35.01
CA ASP A 21 -2.27 -25.54 34.66
C ASP A 21 -1.96 -25.74 33.17
N ASN A 22 -2.96 -26.10 32.35
CA ASN A 22 -2.83 -26.30 30.90
C ASN A 22 -3.79 -25.36 30.13
N ASP A 23 -3.29 -24.16 29.85
CA ASP A 23 -4.04 -23.11 29.14
C ASP A 23 -4.60 -23.55 27.78
N ASP A 24 -3.84 -24.35 27.02
CA ASP A 24 -4.29 -24.84 25.71
C ASP A 24 -5.45 -25.83 25.85
N ALA A 25 -5.40 -26.73 26.84
CA ALA A 25 -6.50 -27.65 27.12
C ALA A 25 -7.76 -26.91 27.57
N ILE A 26 -7.62 -25.90 28.44
CA ILE A 26 -8.74 -25.05 28.88
C ILE A 26 -9.35 -24.30 27.69
N CYS A 27 -8.50 -23.74 26.82
CA CYS A 27 -8.93 -23.01 25.62
C CYS A 27 -9.73 -23.91 24.67
N ASN A 28 -9.22 -25.11 24.38
CA ASN A 28 -9.90 -26.08 23.51
C ASN A 28 -11.25 -26.50 24.08
N TYR A 29 -11.32 -26.79 25.39
CA TYR A 29 -12.58 -27.07 26.07
C TYR A 29 -13.58 -25.92 25.96
N GLY A 30 -13.11 -24.67 26.16
CA GLY A 30 -13.94 -23.47 26.01
C GLY A 30 -14.50 -23.30 24.60
N ILE A 31 -13.68 -23.56 23.57
CA ILE A 31 -14.10 -23.53 22.16
C ILE A 31 -15.20 -24.58 21.91
N ASP A 32 -15.03 -25.81 22.40
CA ASP A 32 -16.01 -26.89 22.19
C ASP A 32 -17.35 -26.58 22.87
N GLN A 33 -17.32 -26.05 24.10
CA GLN A 33 -18.52 -25.61 24.82
C GLN A 33 -19.23 -24.48 24.07
N ALA A 34 -18.47 -23.47 23.60
CA ALA A 34 -19.02 -22.35 22.85
C ALA A 34 -19.66 -22.81 21.53
N VAL A 35 -19.00 -23.67 20.75
CA VAL A 35 -19.54 -24.21 19.49
C VAL A 35 -20.83 -25.00 19.75
N SER A 36 -20.85 -25.87 20.76
CA SER A 36 -22.03 -26.66 21.11
C SER A 36 -23.23 -25.79 21.49
N LEU A 37 -23.01 -24.78 22.35
CA LEU A 37 -24.05 -23.84 22.76
C LEU A 37 -24.54 -23.00 21.57
N CYS A 38 -23.63 -22.39 20.81
CA CYS A 38 -23.96 -21.56 19.67
C CYS A 38 -24.74 -22.34 18.59
N ARG A 39 -24.39 -23.60 18.31
CA ARG A 39 -25.16 -24.45 17.38
C ARG A 39 -26.60 -24.65 17.85
N LYS A 40 -26.82 -24.92 19.15
CA LYS A 40 -28.17 -25.05 19.71
C LYS A 40 -28.97 -23.75 19.60
N LEU A 41 -28.33 -22.61 19.88
CA LEU A 41 -28.96 -21.29 19.78
C LEU A 41 -29.35 -20.95 18.34
N LEU A 42 -28.43 -21.15 17.38
CA LEU A 42 -28.70 -20.91 15.96
C LEU A 42 -29.79 -21.85 15.42
N ALA A 43 -29.75 -23.14 15.79
CA ALA A 43 -30.75 -24.12 15.38
C ALA A 43 -32.16 -23.83 15.93
N SER A 44 -32.28 -23.04 16.99
CA SER A 44 -33.59 -22.66 17.54
C SER A 44 -34.41 -21.76 16.61
N GLY A 45 -33.77 -21.03 15.69
CA GLY A 45 -34.41 -20.02 14.84
C GLY A 45 -34.85 -18.73 15.55
N LEU A 46 -34.72 -18.65 16.88
CA LEU A 46 -35.11 -17.47 17.68
C LEU A 46 -34.00 -16.42 17.80
N VAL A 47 -32.76 -16.81 17.49
CA VAL A 47 -31.57 -15.98 17.69
C VAL A 47 -31.06 -15.49 16.33
N PRO A 48 -31.07 -14.17 16.06
CA PRO A 48 -30.68 -13.62 14.76
C PRO A 48 -29.15 -13.52 14.57
N GLY A 49 -28.38 -13.67 15.65
CA GLY A 49 -26.92 -13.55 15.59
C GLY A 49 -26.24 -13.81 16.93
N LEU A 50 -24.90 -13.80 16.93
CA LEU A 50 -24.08 -14.12 18.09
C LEU A 50 -23.17 -12.92 18.43
N HIS A 51 -23.09 -12.58 19.72
CA HIS A 51 -22.17 -11.56 20.23
C HIS A 51 -21.08 -12.23 21.08
N PHE A 52 -19.82 -12.08 20.66
CA PHE A 52 -18.66 -12.70 21.32
C PHE A 52 -17.86 -11.68 22.13
N TYR A 53 -17.59 -12.00 23.39
CA TYR A 53 -16.66 -11.25 24.23
C TYR A 53 -15.22 -11.73 23.96
N THR A 54 -14.49 -11.00 23.14
CA THR A 54 -13.15 -11.42 22.66
C THR A 54 -12.03 -11.20 23.67
N LEU A 55 -12.22 -10.30 24.65
CA LEU A 55 -11.19 -9.90 25.61
C LEU A 55 -9.86 -9.49 24.94
N ASN A 56 -9.94 -8.83 23.77
CA ASN A 56 -8.81 -8.45 22.92
C ASN A 56 -7.94 -9.64 22.47
N ARG A 57 -8.49 -10.86 22.38
CA ARG A 57 -7.82 -12.07 21.89
C ARG A 57 -8.51 -12.61 20.64
N LEU A 58 -7.72 -13.04 19.66
CA LEU A 58 -8.20 -13.50 18.34
C LEU A 58 -8.50 -15.01 18.29
N LYS A 59 -7.53 -15.83 18.71
CA LYS A 59 -7.46 -17.29 18.45
C LYS A 59 -8.78 -18.04 18.70
N ALA A 60 -9.33 -17.95 19.93
CA ALA A 60 -10.51 -18.73 20.32
C ALA A 60 -11.78 -18.33 19.55
N THR A 61 -12.04 -17.02 19.44
CA THR A 61 -13.25 -16.52 18.76
C THR A 61 -13.23 -16.88 17.27
N THR A 62 -12.07 -16.76 16.60
CA THR A 62 -11.94 -17.13 15.19
C THR A 62 -12.20 -18.63 14.99
N GLU A 63 -11.64 -19.50 15.83
CA GLU A 63 -11.84 -20.94 15.74
C GLU A 63 -13.32 -21.31 15.93
N VAL A 64 -14.01 -20.70 16.90
CA VAL A 64 -15.46 -20.91 17.09
C VAL A 64 -16.24 -20.50 15.84
N LEU A 65 -15.99 -19.31 15.29
CA LEU A 65 -16.69 -18.83 14.09
C LEU A 65 -16.44 -19.73 12.86
N LYS A 66 -15.22 -20.23 12.69
CA LYS A 66 -14.87 -21.21 11.65
C LYS A 66 -15.65 -22.53 11.81
N ARG A 67 -15.66 -23.10 13.02
CA ARG A 67 -16.41 -24.35 13.31
C ARG A 67 -17.94 -24.19 13.23
N LEU A 68 -18.44 -22.96 13.35
CA LEU A 68 -19.84 -22.62 13.13
C LEU A 68 -20.18 -22.37 11.65
N GLY A 69 -19.19 -22.31 10.76
CA GLY A 69 -19.41 -21.97 9.34
C GLY A 69 -19.81 -20.51 9.11
N MET A 70 -19.51 -19.63 10.08
CA MET A 70 -19.86 -18.20 10.04
C MET A 70 -18.65 -17.30 9.76
N TRP A 71 -17.49 -17.90 9.48
CA TRP A 71 -16.26 -17.18 9.13
C TRP A 71 -16.00 -17.29 7.63
N THR A 72 -15.99 -16.14 6.95
CA THR A 72 -15.59 -16.08 5.53
C THR A 72 -14.06 -16.09 5.45
N GLU A 73 -13.45 -17.17 4.96
CA GLU A 73 -11.99 -17.32 4.91
C GLU A 73 -11.33 -16.44 3.84
N GLU A 74 -11.95 -16.35 2.66
CA GLU A 74 -11.45 -15.55 1.54
C GLU A 74 -12.47 -14.46 1.18
N PRO A 75 -12.58 -13.40 2.01
CA PRO A 75 -13.48 -12.31 1.70
C PRO A 75 -12.99 -11.62 0.42
N ARG A 76 -13.89 -11.50 -0.57
CA ARG A 76 -13.61 -10.73 -1.78
C ARG A 76 -13.51 -9.25 -1.43
N ARG A 77 -12.51 -8.58 -2.00
CA ARG A 77 -12.33 -7.15 -1.82
C ARG A 77 -13.36 -6.41 -2.68
N PRO A 78 -14.19 -5.52 -2.12
CA PRO A 78 -15.17 -4.77 -2.91
C PRO A 78 -14.53 -3.86 -3.97
N LEU A 79 -13.40 -3.24 -3.63
CA LEU A 79 -12.56 -2.40 -4.47
C LEU A 79 -11.08 -2.75 -4.22
N PRO A 80 -10.13 -2.26 -5.04
CA PRO A 80 -8.69 -2.43 -4.79
C PRO A 80 -8.20 -1.84 -3.46
N TRP A 81 -9.00 -0.99 -2.82
CA TRP A 81 -8.73 -0.36 -1.53
C TRP A 81 -9.91 -0.52 -0.56
N ALA A 82 -9.63 -0.39 0.75
CA ALA A 82 -10.64 -0.57 1.79
C ALA A 82 -11.62 0.61 1.87
N LEU A 83 -12.91 0.30 1.89
CA LEU A 83 -13.99 1.27 2.01
C LEU A 83 -14.01 1.92 3.41
N SER A 84 -14.31 3.21 3.46
CA SER A 84 -14.55 3.90 4.73
C SER A 84 -15.97 3.62 5.21
N ALA A 85 -16.13 3.37 6.51
CA ALA A 85 -17.46 3.22 7.12
C ALA A 85 -18.14 4.57 7.45
N HIS A 86 -17.48 5.70 7.19
CA HIS A 86 -18.01 7.02 7.51
C HIS A 86 -19.21 7.36 6.60
N PRO A 87 -20.36 7.81 7.13
CA PRO A 87 -21.58 8.05 6.33
C PRO A 87 -21.39 9.02 5.15
N LYS A 88 -20.57 10.06 5.30
CA LYS A 88 -20.27 11.01 4.21
C LYS A 88 -19.52 10.40 3.02
N ARG A 89 -18.86 9.25 3.19
CA ARG A 89 -18.00 8.61 2.16
C ARG A 89 -18.66 7.41 1.49
N ARG A 90 -19.97 7.22 1.67
CA ARG A 90 -20.68 6.06 1.13
C ARG A 90 -20.59 5.95 -0.39
N GLU A 91 -20.57 7.09 -1.07
CA GLU A 91 -20.53 7.20 -2.52
C GLU A 91 -19.11 7.26 -3.07
N GLU A 92 -18.07 7.24 -2.23
CA GLU A 92 -16.68 7.29 -2.67
C GLU A 92 -16.28 5.96 -3.32
N ASP A 93 -15.97 5.98 -4.62
CA ASP A 93 -15.61 4.79 -5.38
C ASP A 93 -14.35 4.93 -6.24
N VAL A 94 -13.74 6.11 -6.30
CA VAL A 94 -12.52 6.38 -7.08
C VAL A 94 -11.50 7.21 -6.28
N ARG A 95 -10.20 6.82 -6.37
CA ARG A 95 -9.09 7.48 -5.68
C ARG A 95 -7.83 7.61 -6.56
N PRO A 96 -6.94 8.58 -6.30
CA PRO A 96 -5.60 8.61 -6.86
C PRO A 96 -4.76 7.46 -6.30
N ILE A 97 -3.95 6.84 -7.15
CA ILE A 97 -3.13 5.66 -6.80
C ILE A 97 -2.04 5.95 -5.74
N PHE A 98 -1.64 7.22 -5.59
CA PHE A 98 -0.46 7.63 -4.82
C PHE A 98 -0.51 7.25 -3.33
N TRP A 99 -1.71 7.20 -2.73
CA TRP A 99 -1.89 6.83 -1.32
C TRP A 99 -2.25 5.35 -1.11
N ALA A 100 -2.03 4.47 -2.09
CA ALA A 100 -2.36 3.04 -1.98
C ALA A 100 -1.77 2.38 -0.72
N SER A 101 -0.50 2.66 -0.40
CA SER A 101 0.15 2.18 0.83
C SER A 101 -0.10 3.04 2.07
N ARG A 102 -0.79 4.18 1.93
CA ARG A 102 -1.01 5.16 3.01
C ARG A 102 -2.48 5.60 3.11
N PRO A 103 -3.45 4.66 3.16
CA PRO A 103 -4.88 5.00 3.12
C PRO A 103 -5.33 5.88 4.28
N LYS A 104 -4.71 5.75 5.47
CA LYS A 104 -5.02 6.60 6.62
C LYS A 104 -4.66 8.06 6.40
N SER A 105 -3.54 8.33 5.72
CA SER A 105 -3.13 9.69 5.38
C SER A 105 -4.10 10.29 4.37
N TYR A 106 -4.48 9.56 3.33
CA TYR A 106 -5.52 10.00 2.38
C TYR A 106 -6.84 10.35 3.07
N ILE A 107 -7.36 9.49 3.95
CA ILE A 107 -8.59 9.74 4.70
C ILE A 107 -8.47 11.01 5.54
N TYR A 108 -7.31 11.22 6.19
CA TYR A 108 -7.07 12.43 6.97
C TYR A 108 -7.06 13.68 6.08
N ARG A 109 -6.35 13.67 4.96
CA ARG A 109 -6.22 14.84 4.06
C ARG A 109 -7.51 15.22 3.35
N THR A 110 -8.43 14.27 3.21
CA THR A 110 -9.73 14.47 2.55
C THR A 110 -10.89 14.48 3.55
N ARG A 111 -10.63 14.53 4.87
CA ARG A 111 -11.67 14.45 5.91
C ARG A 111 -12.64 15.64 5.91
N ASP A 112 -12.14 16.78 5.47
CA ASP A 112 -12.83 18.07 5.47
C ASP A 112 -13.54 18.34 4.13
N TRP A 113 -13.55 17.36 3.21
CA TRP A 113 -14.34 17.45 1.98
C TRP A 113 -15.83 17.27 2.26
N ASP A 114 -16.64 18.07 1.57
CA ASP A 114 -18.10 18.00 1.65
C ASP A 114 -18.67 16.83 0.84
N GLU A 115 -18.14 16.63 -0.37
CA GLU A 115 -18.51 15.55 -1.30
C GLU A 115 -17.28 14.73 -1.70
N PHE A 116 -17.50 13.46 -2.06
CA PHE A 116 -16.45 12.53 -2.45
C PHE A 116 -16.67 12.03 -3.89
N PRO A 117 -15.60 11.84 -4.68
CA PRO A 117 -15.71 11.41 -6.07
C PRO A 117 -16.44 10.07 -6.25
N ASN A 118 -17.36 10.05 -7.21
CA ASN A 118 -18.17 8.91 -7.61
C ASN A 118 -18.10 8.74 -9.14
N GLY A 119 -17.83 7.52 -9.61
CA GLY A 119 -17.74 7.16 -11.02
C GLY A 119 -16.46 7.65 -11.69
N ARG A 120 -16.34 8.96 -11.95
CA ARG A 120 -15.12 9.56 -12.52
C ARG A 120 -14.43 10.48 -11.52
N TRP A 121 -13.11 10.43 -11.50
CA TRP A 121 -12.34 11.49 -10.84
C TRP A 121 -12.51 12.77 -11.69
N GLY A 122 -13.30 13.71 -11.16
CA GLY A 122 -13.59 14.98 -11.83
C GLY A 122 -12.39 15.94 -11.83
N ASN A 123 -12.58 17.14 -12.35
CA ASN A 123 -11.58 18.22 -12.22
C ASN A 123 -11.37 18.50 -10.73
N SER A 124 -10.19 18.12 -10.22
CA SER A 124 -9.72 18.25 -8.82
C SER A 124 -9.64 19.71 -8.31
N SER A 125 -10.28 20.66 -8.98
CA SER A 125 -10.24 22.10 -8.73
C SER A 125 -11.00 22.54 -7.47
N SER A 126 -11.68 21.63 -6.75
CA SER A 126 -12.29 21.89 -5.44
C SER A 126 -12.67 20.57 -4.76
N PRO A 127 -12.38 20.34 -3.45
CA PRO A 127 -11.59 21.12 -2.48
C PRO A 127 -10.13 20.65 -2.42
N ALA A 128 -9.18 21.57 -2.18
CA ALA A 128 -7.76 21.23 -2.04
C ALA A 128 -7.54 20.14 -0.96
N PHE A 129 -6.61 19.22 -1.20
CA PHE A 129 -6.16 18.30 -0.15
C PHE A 129 -5.68 19.13 1.05
N GLY A 130 -6.03 18.72 2.27
CA GLY A 130 -5.55 19.40 3.47
C GLY A 130 -4.02 19.50 3.49
N GLU A 131 -3.51 20.68 3.87
CA GLU A 131 -2.09 20.94 4.04
C GLU A 131 -1.47 20.06 5.14
N LEU A 132 -0.16 19.80 5.01
CA LEU A 132 0.68 19.15 6.00
C LEU A 132 0.88 20.06 7.25
N LYS A 133 -0.14 20.17 8.11
CA LYS A 133 -0.04 20.87 9.41
C LYS A 133 0.55 19.95 10.50
N ASP A 134 0.97 20.49 11.65
CA ASP A 134 1.66 19.74 12.73
C ASP A 134 0.93 18.47 13.23
N TYR A 135 -0.41 18.43 13.22
CA TYR A 135 -1.19 17.23 13.55
C TYR A 135 -0.96 16.06 12.56
N TYR A 136 -0.46 16.36 11.37
CA TYR A 136 -0.09 15.38 10.34
C TYR A 136 1.18 14.60 10.68
N LEU A 137 2.05 15.14 11.55
CA LEU A 137 3.28 14.45 11.97
C LEU A 137 2.99 13.08 12.56
N PHE A 138 1.82 12.86 13.17
CA PHE A 138 1.40 11.54 13.64
C PHE A 138 1.31 10.52 12.49
N TYR A 139 0.78 10.91 11.33
CA TYR A 139 0.69 10.03 10.16
C TYR A 139 2.04 9.87 9.46
N LEU A 140 2.97 10.80 9.64
CA LEU A 140 4.35 10.68 9.16
C LEU A 140 5.22 9.81 10.06
N LYS A 141 4.81 9.50 11.30
CA LYS A 141 5.57 8.59 12.16
C LYS A 141 5.44 7.14 11.70
N SER A 142 6.52 6.38 11.81
CA SER A 142 6.51 4.93 11.61
C SER A 142 5.85 4.23 12.81
N LYS A 143 5.28 3.05 12.58
CA LYS A 143 4.81 2.16 13.65
C LYS A 143 5.98 1.50 14.40
N ALA A 144 7.09 1.25 13.69
CA ALA A 144 8.25 0.58 14.24
C ALA A 144 9.08 1.54 15.11
N PRO A 145 9.66 1.06 16.23
CA PRO A 145 10.53 1.86 17.07
C PRO A 145 11.84 2.22 16.35
N ARG A 146 12.44 3.35 16.75
CA ARG A 146 13.68 3.87 16.14
C ARG A 146 14.80 2.84 16.05
N GLU A 147 14.97 2.02 17.08
CA GLU A 147 16.03 1.00 17.16
C GLU A 147 15.86 -0.09 16.09
N GLU A 148 14.64 -0.53 15.82
CA GLU A 148 14.36 -1.50 14.77
C GLU A 148 14.59 -0.89 13.38
N LEU A 149 14.19 0.36 13.17
CA LEU A 149 14.42 1.07 11.91
C LEU A 149 15.92 1.22 11.61
N LEU A 150 16.74 1.57 12.61
CA LEU A 150 18.20 1.63 12.45
C LEU A 150 18.81 0.28 12.09
N LYS A 151 18.35 -0.81 12.72
CA LYS A 151 18.80 -2.16 12.39
C LYS A 151 18.44 -2.59 10.97
N MET A 152 17.27 -2.20 10.48
CA MET A 152 16.80 -2.53 9.13
C MET A 152 17.45 -1.67 8.05
N TRP A 153 17.44 -0.34 8.24
CA TRP A 153 17.83 0.65 7.21
C TRP A 153 19.31 1.05 7.29
N GLY A 154 20.03 0.56 8.30
CA GLY A 154 21.44 0.81 8.52
C GLY A 154 21.70 1.86 9.59
N GLU A 155 22.53 1.52 10.56
CA GLU A 155 22.97 2.43 11.63
C GLU A 155 23.85 3.57 11.10
N GLN A 156 24.57 3.30 10.00
CA GLN A 156 25.37 4.27 9.27
C GLN A 156 25.23 4.05 7.77
N LEU A 157 25.19 5.14 7.00
CA LEU A 157 25.15 5.12 5.53
C LEU A 157 26.48 5.68 5.01
N SER A 158 27.11 4.97 4.08
CA SER A 158 28.40 5.38 3.49
C SER A 158 28.24 6.10 2.15
N SER A 159 27.17 5.80 1.42
CA SER A 159 26.85 6.42 0.12
C SER A 159 25.38 6.25 -0.22
N GLU A 160 24.93 6.83 -1.34
CA GLU A 160 23.58 6.59 -1.87
C GLU A 160 23.31 5.11 -2.15
N LYS A 161 24.34 4.34 -2.54
CA LYS A 161 24.20 2.88 -2.75
C LYS A 161 23.77 2.14 -1.48
N SER A 162 24.09 2.66 -0.29
CA SER A 162 23.58 2.12 0.98
C SER A 162 22.07 2.22 1.05
N VAL A 163 21.48 3.32 0.54
CA VAL A 163 20.03 3.50 0.45
C VAL A 163 19.43 2.56 -0.59
N PHE A 164 20.10 2.39 -1.74
CA PHE A 164 19.61 1.53 -2.81
C PHE A 164 19.49 0.06 -2.34
N ASP A 165 20.47 -0.44 -1.59
CA ASP A 165 20.43 -1.79 -1.03
C ASP A 165 19.21 -2.01 -0.12
N VAL A 166 18.81 -1.01 0.68
CA VAL A 166 17.64 -1.13 1.56
C VAL A 166 16.34 -1.34 0.77
N PHE A 167 16.16 -0.65 -0.36
CA PHE A 167 15.00 -0.86 -1.25
C PHE A 167 15.03 -2.28 -1.87
N VAL A 168 16.21 -2.73 -2.30
CA VAL A 168 16.41 -4.08 -2.86
C VAL A 168 16.12 -5.17 -1.80
N ARG A 169 16.53 -4.95 -0.54
CA ARG A 169 16.27 -5.87 0.58
C ARG A 169 14.80 -5.92 0.94
N TYR A 170 14.10 -4.78 0.94
CA TYR A 170 12.65 -4.74 1.13
C TYR A 170 11.91 -5.59 0.07
N LEU A 171 12.29 -5.44 -1.20
CA LEU A 171 11.67 -6.18 -2.30
C LEU A 171 12.01 -7.67 -2.30
N SER A 172 13.28 -8.00 -2.03
CA SER A 172 13.75 -9.39 -2.08
C SER A 172 13.24 -10.21 -0.88
N GLY A 173 13.14 -9.58 0.30
CA GLY A 173 12.88 -10.24 1.57
C GLY A 173 14.15 -10.81 2.24
N GLU A 174 15.31 -10.65 1.60
CA GLU A 174 16.58 -11.16 2.11
C GLU A 174 17.08 -10.32 3.30
N PRO A 175 17.68 -10.94 4.34
CA PRO A 175 18.29 -10.21 5.45
C PRO A 175 19.38 -9.26 4.97
N ASN A 176 19.56 -8.14 5.68
CA ASN A 176 20.71 -7.26 5.47
C ASN A 176 22.02 -7.89 6.01
N GLN A 177 23.14 -7.18 5.88
CA GLN A 177 24.46 -7.66 6.29
C GLN A 177 24.54 -8.06 7.78
N ASN A 178 23.67 -7.50 8.61
CA ASN A 178 23.59 -7.77 10.04
C ASN A 178 22.49 -8.80 10.40
N GLY A 179 21.95 -9.53 9.42
CA GLY A 179 20.95 -10.58 9.63
C GLY A 179 19.51 -10.08 9.88
N HIS A 180 19.22 -8.80 9.65
CA HIS A 180 17.88 -8.26 9.85
C HIS A 180 17.14 -8.09 8.51
N PRO A 181 15.94 -8.68 8.32
CA PRO A 181 15.13 -8.44 7.13
C PRO A 181 14.55 -7.01 7.14
N VAL A 182 14.45 -6.40 5.97
CA VAL A 182 13.81 -5.08 5.82
C VAL A 182 12.31 -5.29 5.62
N THR A 183 11.52 -5.00 6.65
CA THR A 183 10.06 -5.27 6.64
C THR A 183 9.22 -4.08 6.21
N CYS A 184 9.80 -2.88 6.17
CA CYS A 184 9.12 -1.65 5.75
C CYS A 184 10.08 -0.62 5.16
N LEU A 185 9.51 0.34 4.44
CA LEU A 185 10.14 1.56 3.93
C LEU A 185 9.38 2.79 4.44
N PRO A 186 9.92 4.01 4.35
CA PRO A 186 9.19 5.22 4.71
C PRO A 186 7.80 5.35 4.07
N TRP A 187 7.63 4.86 2.83
CA TRP A 187 6.36 4.93 2.08
C TRP A 187 5.47 3.70 2.28
N ASN A 188 6.03 2.56 2.70
CA ASN A 188 5.34 1.27 2.75
C ASN A 188 5.55 0.61 4.12
N ASP A 189 4.53 0.68 4.99
CA ASP A 189 4.53 0.11 6.35
C ASP A 189 4.05 -1.35 6.42
N GLU A 190 3.61 -1.91 5.29
CA GLU A 190 3.01 -3.24 5.19
C GLU A 190 3.81 -4.11 4.19
N PRO A 191 3.64 -5.44 4.24
CA PRO A 191 4.21 -6.36 3.25
C PRO A 191 3.73 -6.05 1.83
N LEU A 192 4.51 -6.50 0.84
CA LEU A 192 4.16 -6.37 -0.58
C LEU A 192 2.81 -7.05 -0.88
N ALA A 193 2.02 -6.38 -1.73
CA ALA A 193 0.81 -6.98 -2.28
C ALA A 193 1.17 -8.19 -3.16
N ALA A 194 0.24 -9.15 -3.27
CA ALA A 194 0.45 -10.35 -4.08
C ALA A 194 0.79 -10.02 -5.54
N GLU A 195 0.24 -8.94 -6.10
CA GLU A 195 0.48 -8.53 -7.49
C GLU A 195 1.93 -8.11 -7.76
N THR A 196 2.67 -7.60 -6.76
CA THR A 196 4.07 -7.21 -6.90
C THR A 196 4.95 -8.43 -7.21
N SER A 197 4.53 -9.64 -6.84
CA SER A 197 5.25 -10.87 -7.17
C SER A 197 5.40 -11.09 -8.67
N LEU A 198 4.50 -10.54 -9.49
CA LEU A 198 4.50 -10.67 -10.95
C LEU A 198 5.62 -9.87 -11.64
N MET A 199 6.27 -8.93 -10.93
CA MET A 199 7.30 -8.04 -11.46
C MET A 199 8.50 -7.89 -10.50
N LYS A 200 8.68 -8.87 -9.62
CA LYS A 200 9.67 -8.80 -8.54
C LYS A 200 11.09 -8.64 -9.07
N GLU A 201 11.45 -9.41 -10.10
CA GLU A 201 12.81 -9.41 -10.65
C GLU A 201 13.13 -8.10 -11.39
N GLU A 202 12.16 -7.56 -12.12
CA GLU A 202 12.26 -6.27 -12.80
C GLU A 202 12.43 -5.12 -11.80
N LEU A 203 11.63 -5.11 -10.72
CA LEU A 203 11.75 -4.15 -9.62
C LEU A 203 13.14 -4.25 -8.96
N LEU A 204 13.62 -5.46 -8.66
CA LEU A 204 14.95 -5.65 -8.09
C LEU A 204 16.06 -5.11 -9.01
N ARG A 205 15.94 -5.33 -10.32
CA ARG A 205 16.90 -4.86 -11.33
C ARG A 205 17.00 -3.33 -11.34
N VAL A 206 15.87 -2.62 -11.35
CA VAL A 206 15.88 -1.15 -11.43
C VAL A 206 16.28 -0.49 -10.10
N ASN A 207 15.86 -1.04 -8.96
CA ASN A 207 16.24 -0.51 -7.64
C ASN A 207 17.75 -0.62 -7.38
N ARG A 208 18.40 -1.71 -7.83
CA ARG A 208 19.87 -1.85 -7.76
C ARG A 208 20.62 -0.75 -8.52
N ARG A 209 19.97 -0.10 -9.50
CA ARG A 209 20.55 0.92 -10.39
C ARG A 209 20.10 2.34 -10.04
N GLY A 210 19.49 2.56 -8.88
CA GLY A 210 19.13 3.91 -8.39
C GLY A 210 17.75 4.42 -8.84
N ILE A 211 16.87 3.51 -9.29
CA ILE A 211 15.46 3.79 -9.54
C ILE A 211 14.66 3.26 -8.35
N LEU A 212 14.45 4.11 -7.35
CA LEU A 212 13.98 3.74 -6.02
C LEU A 212 12.45 3.71 -5.96
N THR A 213 11.87 2.54 -6.25
CA THR A 213 10.42 2.38 -6.44
C THR A 213 9.66 2.40 -5.12
N ILE A 214 8.56 3.15 -5.07
CA ILE A 214 7.69 3.24 -3.89
C ILE A 214 6.27 2.74 -4.15
N ASN A 215 5.87 2.62 -5.43
CA ASN A 215 4.56 2.13 -5.84
C ASN A 215 4.61 1.53 -7.26
N SER A 216 3.81 0.49 -7.50
CA SER A 216 3.76 -0.23 -8.78
C SER A 216 2.50 -1.08 -8.90
N GLN A 217 1.96 -1.24 -10.11
CA GLN A 217 0.99 -2.30 -10.42
C GLN A 217 1.25 -2.91 -11.80
N PRO A 218 0.99 -4.21 -12.00
CA PRO A 218 1.16 -4.88 -13.29
C PRO A 218 0.08 -4.44 -14.29
N ARG A 219 0.35 -4.68 -15.59
CA ARG A 219 -0.72 -4.65 -16.59
C ARG A 219 -1.61 -5.88 -16.42
N VAL A 220 -2.92 -5.69 -16.54
CA VAL A 220 -3.92 -6.77 -16.52
C VAL A 220 -4.89 -6.55 -17.66
N ASN A 221 -5.00 -7.54 -18.54
CA ASN A 221 -5.89 -7.50 -19.69
C ASN A 221 -7.07 -8.47 -19.49
N GLY A 222 -8.10 -8.03 -18.76
CA GLY A 222 -9.37 -8.76 -18.64
C GLY A 222 -9.28 -10.07 -17.87
N LYS A 223 -8.68 -10.06 -16.67
CA LYS A 223 -8.70 -11.23 -15.78
C LYS A 223 -10.07 -11.37 -15.10
N PRO A 224 -10.49 -12.59 -14.70
CA PRO A 224 -11.71 -12.77 -13.93
C PRO A 224 -11.71 -11.92 -12.65
N SER A 225 -12.84 -11.32 -12.29
CA SER A 225 -12.96 -10.53 -11.05
C SER A 225 -12.74 -11.34 -9.77
N SER A 226 -12.75 -12.67 -9.86
CA SER A 226 -12.43 -13.61 -8.79
C SER A 226 -10.96 -14.06 -8.78
N ASP A 227 -10.09 -13.47 -9.61
CA ASP A 227 -8.65 -13.79 -9.60
C ASP A 227 -8.06 -13.55 -8.19
N PRO A 228 -7.28 -14.49 -7.62
CA PRO A 228 -6.81 -14.38 -6.24
C PRO A 228 -5.74 -13.29 -6.03
N VAL A 229 -5.09 -12.84 -7.10
CA VAL A 229 -3.99 -11.87 -7.05
C VAL A 229 -4.52 -10.45 -7.26
N VAL A 230 -5.31 -10.25 -8.32
CA VAL A 230 -5.77 -8.92 -8.77
C VAL A 230 -7.29 -8.74 -8.77
N GLY A 231 -8.06 -9.76 -8.38
CA GLY A 231 -9.52 -9.74 -8.41
C GLY A 231 -10.14 -8.86 -7.34
N TRP A 232 -11.20 -8.14 -7.73
CA TRP A 232 -12.02 -7.30 -6.86
C TRP A 232 -13.42 -7.12 -7.46
N GLY A 233 -14.37 -6.65 -6.65
CA GLY A 233 -15.74 -6.35 -7.08
C GLY A 233 -16.66 -7.58 -7.20
N PRO A 234 -17.84 -7.42 -7.83
CA PRO A 234 -18.80 -8.51 -8.04
C PRO A 234 -18.22 -9.70 -8.83
N SER A 235 -18.72 -10.91 -8.58
CA SER A 235 -18.34 -12.10 -9.37
C SER A 235 -18.79 -12.05 -10.81
N GLY A 236 -18.07 -12.77 -11.66
CA GLY A 236 -18.42 -12.97 -13.07
C GLY A 236 -18.08 -11.76 -13.96
N GLY A 237 -17.32 -10.81 -13.44
CA GLY A 237 -16.80 -9.67 -14.19
C GLY A 237 -15.36 -9.87 -14.64
N TYR A 238 -14.83 -8.83 -15.26
CA TYR A 238 -13.44 -8.75 -15.74
C TYR A 238 -12.78 -7.49 -15.20
N VAL A 239 -11.56 -7.62 -14.70
CA VAL A 239 -10.73 -6.52 -14.18
C VAL A 239 -9.57 -6.22 -15.11
N PHE A 240 -9.20 -4.95 -15.17
CA PHE A 240 -8.18 -4.41 -16.06
C PHE A 240 -7.27 -3.45 -15.31
N GLN A 241 -5.99 -3.43 -15.68
CA GLN A 241 -4.98 -2.53 -15.13
C GLN A 241 -4.02 -2.07 -16.25
N LYS A 242 -3.69 -0.78 -16.27
CA LYS A 242 -2.50 -0.24 -16.95
C LYS A 242 -1.28 -0.46 -16.06
N ALA A 243 -0.12 -0.73 -16.67
CA ALA A 243 1.12 -0.81 -15.89
C ALA A 243 1.47 0.57 -15.33
N TYR A 244 1.85 0.60 -14.05
CA TYR A 244 2.20 1.82 -13.33
C TYR A 244 3.52 1.62 -12.60
N LEU A 245 4.36 2.65 -12.59
CA LEU A 245 5.58 2.68 -11.80
C LEU A 245 5.83 4.07 -11.22
N GLU A 246 6.16 4.13 -9.93
CA GLU A 246 6.47 5.36 -9.22
C GLU A 246 7.76 5.21 -8.41
N PHE A 247 8.69 6.14 -8.57
CA PHE A 247 10.02 6.02 -7.99
C PHE A 247 10.72 7.37 -7.77
N PHE A 248 11.70 7.37 -6.87
CA PHE A 248 12.70 8.43 -6.76
C PHE A 248 13.93 8.10 -7.59
N THR A 249 14.52 9.10 -8.26
CA THR A 249 15.82 8.94 -8.93
C THR A 249 16.59 10.26 -9.03
N SER A 250 17.87 10.18 -9.36
CA SER A 250 18.77 11.33 -9.45
C SER A 250 18.44 12.23 -10.66
N ARG A 251 18.90 13.49 -10.58
CA ARG A 251 18.72 14.49 -11.65
C ARG A 251 19.30 14.02 -12.98
N GLU A 252 20.49 13.42 -12.95
CA GLU A 252 21.18 12.90 -14.13
C GLU A 252 20.32 11.82 -14.81
N THR A 253 19.71 10.94 -14.01
CA THR A 253 18.81 9.90 -14.51
C THR A 253 17.55 10.47 -15.14
N VAL A 254 16.97 11.52 -14.55
CA VAL A 254 15.81 12.22 -15.12
C VAL A 254 16.14 12.89 -16.45
N GLU A 255 17.30 13.53 -16.58
CA GLU A 255 17.71 14.17 -17.83
C GLU A 255 17.85 13.16 -18.98
N ALA A 256 18.40 11.98 -18.70
CA ALA A 256 18.42 10.87 -19.65
C ALA A 256 17.01 10.32 -19.93
N LEU A 257 16.19 10.14 -18.90
CA LEU A 257 14.82 9.63 -19.01
C LEU A 257 13.96 10.51 -19.93
N LEU A 258 14.03 11.84 -19.77
CA LEU A 258 13.31 12.79 -20.61
C LEU A 258 13.70 12.69 -22.10
N ARG A 259 14.96 12.38 -22.41
CA ARG A 259 15.41 12.14 -23.80
C ARG A 259 14.83 10.85 -24.37
N VAL A 260 14.77 9.80 -23.55
CA VAL A 260 14.19 8.50 -23.94
C VAL A 260 12.67 8.61 -24.13
N LEU A 261 11.97 9.29 -23.22
CA LEU A 261 10.51 9.45 -23.23
C LEU A 261 9.99 10.08 -24.52
N LYS A 262 10.77 10.91 -25.22
CA LYS A 262 10.42 11.42 -26.56
C LYS A 262 10.08 10.33 -27.58
N LYS A 263 10.68 9.13 -27.45
CA LYS A 263 10.37 7.98 -28.31
C LYS A 263 9.05 7.30 -27.93
N TYR A 264 8.61 7.47 -26.69
CA TYR A 264 7.45 6.83 -26.09
C TYR A 264 6.28 7.81 -25.85
N GLU A 265 6.37 9.03 -26.36
CA GLU A 265 5.45 10.16 -26.10
C GLU A 265 3.97 9.80 -26.27
N LEU A 266 3.64 9.00 -27.29
CA LEU A 266 2.26 8.60 -27.60
C LEU A 266 1.74 7.46 -26.72
N ARG A 267 2.63 6.70 -26.07
CA ARG A 267 2.30 5.48 -25.33
C ARG A 267 2.37 5.67 -23.82
N VAL A 268 3.39 6.39 -23.34
CA VAL A 268 3.69 6.56 -21.91
C VAL A 268 3.26 7.94 -21.44
N ASN A 269 2.37 7.97 -20.43
CA ASN A 269 2.18 9.20 -19.66
C ASN A 269 3.20 9.27 -18.55
N TYR A 270 3.79 10.45 -18.34
CA TYR A 270 4.77 10.69 -17.30
C TYR A 270 4.48 11.99 -16.54
N HIS A 271 4.88 12.02 -15.27
CA HIS A 271 4.94 13.24 -14.46
C HIS A 271 6.16 13.16 -13.56
N ILE A 272 7.03 14.16 -13.68
CA ILE A 272 8.30 14.26 -12.96
C ILE A 272 8.26 15.55 -12.14
N VAL A 273 8.65 15.49 -10.87
CA VAL A 273 8.65 16.67 -9.99
C VAL A 273 9.75 16.60 -8.93
N ASP A 274 10.36 17.74 -8.60
CA ASP A 274 11.28 17.86 -7.47
C ASP A 274 10.61 18.38 -6.19
N VAL A 275 11.37 18.46 -5.10
CA VAL A 275 10.86 18.98 -3.83
C VAL A 275 10.44 20.46 -3.92
N LYS A 276 11.08 21.24 -4.78
CA LYS A 276 10.81 22.68 -4.99
C LYS A 276 9.49 22.90 -5.75
N GLY A 277 8.98 21.85 -6.40
CA GLY A 277 7.75 21.87 -7.17
C GLY A 277 7.95 22.16 -8.66
N GLU A 278 9.20 22.16 -9.14
CA GLU A 278 9.48 22.19 -10.57
C GLU A 278 9.05 20.85 -11.19
N ASN A 279 8.07 20.89 -12.10
CA ASN A 279 7.48 19.68 -12.67
C ASN A 279 7.35 19.73 -14.19
N ILE A 280 7.32 18.55 -14.79
CA ILE A 280 7.02 18.33 -16.21
C ILE A 280 6.12 17.11 -16.36
N THR A 281 5.10 17.23 -17.21
CA THR A 281 4.16 16.14 -17.52
C THR A 281 3.62 16.29 -18.93
N ASN A 282 3.26 15.17 -19.56
CA ASN A 282 2.54 15.12 -20.83
C ASN A 282 1.05 14.75 -20.65
N ALA A 283 0.51 14.87 -19.43
CA ALA A 283 -0.91 14.65 -19.18
C ALA A 283 -1.76 15.69 -19.97
N PRO A 284 -2.65 15.24 -20.88
CA PRO A 284 -3.42 16.15 -21.72
C PRO A 284 -4.35 17.01 -20.86
N GLU A 285 -4.23 18.33 -20.97
CA GLU A 285 -5.03 19.31 -20.20
C GLU A 285 -4.98 19.09 -18.67
N LEU A 286 -3.93 18.44 -18.16
CA LEU A 286 -3.82 18.02 -16.75
C LEU A 286 -4.98 17.12 -16.28
N GLN A 287 -5.62 16.39 -17.19
CA GLN A 287 -6.73 15.50 -16.85
C GLN A 287 -6.25 14.18 -16.19
N PRO A 288 -7.04 13.58 -15.30
CA PRO A 288 -6.75 12.28 -14.71
C PRO A 288 -6.78 11.14 -15.73
N ASN A 289 -5.90 10.15 -15.57
CA ASN A 289 -5.86 8.93 -16.37
C ASN A 289 -6.33 7.73 -15.54
N ALA A 290 -7.36 7.01 -15.98
CA ALA A 290 -7.81 5.79 -15.32
C ALA A 290 -6.82 4.64 -15.56
N VAL A 291 -6.38 4.00 -14.47
CA VAL A 291 -5.36 2.94 -14.51
C VAL A 291 -5.84 1.60 -13.99
N THR A 292 -6.98 1.55 -13.29
CA THR A 292 -7.64 0.29 -12.88
C THR A 292 -9.14 0.43 -13.06
N TRP A 293 -9.77 -0.54 -13.74
CA TRP A 293 -11.22 -0.58 -13.93
C TRP A 293 -11.75 -2.01 -14.02
N GLY A 294 -13.07 -2.15 -13.86
CA GLY A 294 -13.77 -3.42 -13.88
C GLY A 294 -15.10 -3.32 -14.62
N ILE A 295 -15.43 -4.38 -15.37
CA ILE A 295 -16.70 -4.55 -16.06
C ILE A 295 -17.41 -5.73 -15.44
N PHE A 296 -18.64 -5.52 -14.97
CA PHE A 296 -19.39 -6.52 -14.21
C PHE A 296 -20.77 -6.79 -14.84
N PRO A 297 -21.28 -8.04 -14.82
CA PRO A 297 -22.59 -8.36 -15.38
C PRO A 297 -23.71 -7.55 -14.73
N GLY A 298 -24.53 -6.90 -15.57
CA GLY A 298 -25.70 -6.13 -15.12
C GLY A 298 -25.37 -4.86 -14.33
N ARG A 299 -24.16 -4.31 -14.47
CA ARG A 299 -23.72 -3.07 -13.81
C ARG A 299 -22.93 -2.18 -14.76
N GLU A 300 -22.88 -0.89 -14.44
CA GLU A 300 -21.98 0.07 -15.09
C GLU A 300 -20.51 -0.21 -14.74
N ILE A 301 -19.60 0.44 -15.48
CA ILE A 301 -18.15 0.32 -15.27
C ILE A 301 -17.76 0.98 -13.96
N ILE A 302 -16.86 0.34 -13.21
CA ILE A 302 -16.25 0.91 -12.01
C ILE A 302 -14.77 1.15 -12.31
N GLN A 303 -14.26 2.36 -12.09
CA GLN A 303 -12.85 2.73 -12.35
C GLN A 303 -12.20 3.32 -11.09
N PRO A 304 -11.85 2.49 -10.10
CA PRO A 304 -11.59 2.95 -8.75
C PRO A 304 -10.21 3.58 -8.54
N THR A 305 -9.37 3.61 -9.57
CA THR A 305 -7.98 4.08 -9.45
C THR A 305 -7.57 4.90 -10.66
N VAL A 306 -7.08 6.11 -10.38
CA VAL A 306 -6.61 7.07 -11.38
C VAL A 306 -5.19 7.56 -11.05
N VAL A 307 -4.51 8.09 -12.06
CA VAL A 307 -3.31 8.93 -11.93
C VAL A 307 -3.73 10.35 -12.27
N ASP A 308 -3.72 11.24 -11.27
CA ASP A 308 -4.16 12.64 -11.41
C ASP A 308 -2.96 13.60 -11.20
N PRO A 309 -2.58 14.40 -12.22
CA PRO A 309 -1.46 15.33 -12.10
C PRO A 309 -1.63 16.35 -10.97
N VAL A 310 -2.86 16.80 -10.69
CA VAL A 310 -3.12 17.78 -9.63
C VAL A 310 -2.90 17.14 -8.26
N SER A 311 -3.50 15.98 -8.00
CA SER A 311 -3.30 15.22 -6.77
C SER A 311 -1.83 14.84 -6.54
N PHE A 312 -1.07 14.58 -7.61
CA PHE A 312 0.36 14.25 -7.51
C PHE A 312 1.18 15.40 -6.88
N MET A 313 0.81 16.65 -7.17
CA MET A 313 1.47 17.83 -6.59
C MET A 313 1.22 17.98 -5.08
N PHE A 314 0.12 17.45 -4.55
CA PHE A 314 -0.12 17.37 -3.11
C PHE A 314 0.55 16.15 -2.48
N TRP A 315 0.60 15.05 -3.21
CA TRP A 315 1.27 13.82 -2.77
C TRP A 315 2.78 14.01 -2.60
N LYS A 316 3.44 14.68 -3.56
CA LYS A 316 4.89 14.87 -3.51
C LYS A 316 5.38 15.46 -2.19
N ASP A 317 4.61 16.38 -1.59
CA ASP A 317 5.02 17.06 -0.35
C ASP A 317 5.12 16.05 0.80
N GLU A 318 4.18 15.11 0.87
CA GLU A 318 4.25 13.99 1.81
C GLU A 318 5.37 13.02 1.42
N ALA A 319 5.46 12.64 0.14
CA ALA A 319 6.45 11.69 -0.33
C ALA A 319 7.89 12.13 -0.03
N PHE A 320 8.21 13.41 -0.25
CA PHE A 320 9.49 14.00 0.10
C PHE A 320 9.65 14.16 1.62
N ALA A 321 8.65 14.64 2.35
CA ALA A 321 8.74 14.78 3.81
C ALA A 321 9.07 13.46 4.53
N LEU A 322 8.61 12.32 4.01
CA LEU A 322 8.90 10.99 4.57
C LEU A 322 10.40 10.65 4.56
N TRP A 323 11.19 11.16 3.61
CA TRP A 323 12.65 10.99 3.63
C TRP A 323 13.26 11.57 4.91
N VAL A 324 12.86 12.78 5.27
CA VAL A 324 13.42 13.50 6.43
C VAL A 324 12.82 13.00 7.73
N GLU A 325 11.49 12.87 7.79
CA GLU A 325 10.74 12.58 9.01
C GLU A 325 10.92 11.14 9.50
N ARG A 326 10.95 10.16 8.59
CA ARG A 326 11.09 8.74 8.96
C ARG A 326 12.52 8.24 8.91
N TRP A 327 13.28 8.58 7.87
CA TRP A 327 14.63 8.03 7.68
C TRP A 327 15.71 8.97 8.18
N GLY A 328 15.70 10.23 7.76
CA GLY A 328 16.75 11.17 8.08
C GLY A 328 16.86 11.42 9.59
N LYS A 329 15.74 11.60 10.30
CA LYS A 329 15.70 11.85 11.76
C LYS A 329 16.17 10.65 12.60
N LEU A 330 16.46 9.50 11.99
CA LEU A 330 17.14 8.40 12.68
C LEU A 330 18.59 8.75 13.01
N TYR A 331 19.22 9.64 12.25
CA TYR A 331 20.63 10.01 12.39
C TYR A 331 20.79 11.40 12.99
N ASP A 332 21.91 11.61 13.69
CA ASP A 332 22.26 12.93 14.21
C ASP A 332 22.42 13.95 13.08
N GLU A 333 22.00 15.19 13.34
CA GLU A 333 21.90 16.25 12.32
C GLU A 333 23.24 16.51 11.57
N LYS A 334 24.36 16.35 12.26
CA LYS A 334 25.71 16.59 11.72
C LYS A 334 26.36 15.35 11.12
N SER A 335 25.71 14.18 11.20
CA SER A 335 26.29 12.90 10.76
C SER A 335 26.40 12.79 9.24
N PRO A 336 27.36 12.00 8.72
CA PRO A 336 27.43 11.68 7.29
C PRO A 336 26.13 11.03 6.76
N SER A 337 25.53 10.11 7.53
CA SER A 337 24.27 9.45 7.15
C SER A 337 23.13 10.44 6.92
N ARG A 338 22.99 11.44 7.81
CA ARG A 338 22.00 12.50 7.66
C ARG A 338 22.19 13.29 6.37
N ARG A 339 23.45 13.62 6.03
CA ARG A 339 23.79 14.37 4.81
C ARG A 339 23.40 13.60 3.54
N ILE A 340 23.56 12.28 3.52
CA ILE A 340 23.16 11.43 2.38
C ILE A 340 21.65 11.49 2.17
N ILE A 341 20.85 11.27 3.23
CA ILE A 341 19.39 11.33 3.12
C ILE A 341 18.92 12.74 2.74
N GLN A 342 19.55 13.77 3.30
CA GLN A 342 19.25 15.16 2.95
C GLN A 342 19.59 15.48 1.49
N HIS A 343 20.72 14.97 0.99
CA HIS A 343 21.11 15.12 -0.41
C HIS A 343 20.09 14.49 -1.36
N ILE A 344 19.61 13.28 -1.07
CA ILE A 344 18.55 12.62 -1.84
C ILE A 344 17.27 13.47 -1.82
N HIS A 345 16.82 13.89 -0.64
CA HIS A 345 15.63 14.74 -0.50
C HIS A 345 15.71 16.03 -1.33
N ASP A 346 16.87 16.70 -1.33
CA ASP A 346 17.03 18.01 -1.95
C ASP A 346 17.27 17.98 -3.46
N ASN A 347 17.75 16.84 -4.01
CA ASN A 347 18.24 16.76 -5.40
C ASN A 347 17.54 15.71 -6.27
N TYR A 348 16.89 14.70 -5.68
CA TYR A 348 16.18 13.68 -6.44
C TYR A 348 14.81 14.19 -6.90
N PHE A 349 14.30 13.54 -7.95
CA PHE A 349 12.96 13.75 -8.47
C PHE A 349 12.07 12.57 -8.12
N LEU A 350 10.80 12.85 -7.86
CA LEU A 350 9.73 11.86 -7.83
C LEU A 350 9.13 11.75 -9.24
N VAL A 351 9.03 10.53 -9.74
CA VAL A 351 8.56 10.22 -11.10
C VAL A 351 7.43 9.22 -11.01
N ASN A 352 6.33 9.45 -11.75
CA ASN A 352 5.36 8.40 -12.07
C ASN A 352 5.25 8.20 -13.58
N LEU A 353 5.11 6.93 -14.00
CA LEU A 353 4.98 6.48 -15.38
C LEU A 353 3.76 5.55 -15.52
N VAL A 354 3.00 5.72 -16.61
CA VAL A 354 1.87 4.86 -16.98
C VAL A 354 2.05 4.38 -18.41
N ASP A 355 2.00 3.07 -18.64
CA ASP A 355 1.89 2.48 -19.98
C ASP A 355 0.42 2.34 -20.38
N ASN A 356 -0.02 3.09 -21.40
CA ASN A 356 -1.42 3.09 -21.82
C ASN A 356 -1.83 1.83 -22.60
N GLU A 357 -0.88 1.09 -23.17
CA GLU A 357 -1.13 -0.09 -24.01
C GLU A 357 -1.28 -1.36 -23.15
N PHE A 358 -2.30 -1.40 -22.30
CA PHE A 358 -2.59 -2.55 -21.42
C PHE A 358 -2.74 -3.91 -22.15
N PRO A 359 -3.15 -4.01 -23.44
CA PRO A 359 -3.17 -5.28 -24.16
C PRO A 359 -1.77 -5.82 -24.49
N LEU A 360 -0.75 -4.98 -24.53
CA LEU A 360 0.63 -5.34 -24.86
C LEU A 360 1.50 -5.55 -23.61
N ASP A 361 2.66 -6.19 -23.77
CA ASP A 361 3.65 -6.27 -22.71
C ASP A 361 4.12 -4.87 -22.31
N SER A 362 4.36 -4.70 -21.01
CA SER A 362 4.71 -3.39 -20.45
C SER A 362 6.03 -2.89 -21.03
N CYS A 363 6.01 -1.67 -21.59
CA CYS A 363 7.24 -1.04 -22.08
C CYS A 363 8.02 -0.30 -20.99
N LEU A 364 7.48 -0.18 -19.77
CA LEU A 364 8.11 0.60 -18.69
C LEU A 364 9.52 0.10 -18.37
N TRP A 365 9.74 -1.22 -18.39
CA TRP A 365 11.06 -1.79 -18.16
C TRP A 365 12.05 -1.42 -19.27
N GLN A 366 11.62 -1.42 -20.53
CA GLN A 366 12.46 -1.02 -21.66
C GLN A 366 12.79 0.48 -21.60
N VAL A 367 11.83 1.33 -21.22
CA VAL A 367 12.07 2.78 -21.01
C VAL A 367 13.20 3.01 -20.00
N LEU A 368 13.20 2.26 -18.90
CA LEU A 368 14.24 2.37 -17.88
C LEU A 368 15.58 1.78 -18.33
N GLU A 369 15.59 0.67 -19.07
CA GLU A 369 16.82 0.14 -19.66
C GLU A 369 17.44 1.11 -20.67
N ASP A 370 16.66 1.65 -21.61
CA ASP A 370 17.09 2.66 -22.58
C ASP A 370 17.69 3.90 -21.87
N THR A 371 17.10 4.31 -20.75
CA THR A 371 17.56 5.44 -19.92
C THR A 371 18.93 5.15 -19.33
N LEU A 372 19.09 3.96 -18.73
CA LEU A 372 20.34 3.57 -18.08
C LEU A 372 21.44 3.25 -19.10
N GLU A 373 21.09 2.78 -20.29
CA GLU A 373 22.02 2.67 -21.42
C GLU A 373 22.52 4.04 -21.87
N LEU A 374 21.63 5.04 -21.97
CA LEU A 374 22.00 6.39 -22.37
C LEU A 374 22.96 7.05 -21.36
N LEU A 375 22.78 6.81 -20.06
CA LEU A 375 23.70 7.28 -19.02
C LEU A 375 25.10 6.66 -19.09
N ASN A 376 25.18 5.40 -19.53
CA ASN A 376 26.44 4.68 -19.63
C ASN A 376 27.19 4.94 -20.96
N ARG A 377 26.57 5.62 -21.92
CA ARG A 377 27.28 6.02 -23.14
C ARG A 377 28.28 7.12 -22.79
N PRO A 378 29.57 7.00 -23.16
CA PRO A 378 30.49 8.12 -23.04
C PRO A 378 29.90 9.29 -23.83
N MET A 379 29.90 10.49 -23.24
CA MET A 379 29.51 11.69 -23.98
C MET A 379 30.41 11.77 -25.21
N SER A 380 29.85 11.51 -26.39
CA SER A 380 30.49 11.86 -27.64
C SER A 380 30.57 13.39 -27.67
N GLU A 381 31.80 13.90 -27.73
CA GLU A 381 32.17 15.32 -27.90
C GLU A 381 31.40 16.00 -29.04
#